data_AF-I3W0F3-F1
#
_entry.id   AF-I3W0F3-F1
#
_cell.length_a   1.000
_cell.length_b   1.000
_cell.length_c   1.000
_cell.angle_alpha   90.00
_cell.angle_beta   90.00
_cell.angle_gamma   90.00
#
_symmetry.space_group_name_H-M   'P 1'
#
loop_
_entity.id
_entity.type
_entity.pdbx_description
1 polymer ?
#
loop_
_entity_poly.entity_id
_entity_poly.type
_entity_poly.pdbx_seq_one_letter_code
_entity_poly.pdbx_strand_id
1 'polypeptide(L)'
;MLVAEKPSFRSAWRHAQHCIIPAVAIYEPDWRSGKAVATRIARADGELLGIAGLWELWRDTSTDQILHSYTMLTVNADDHDFMKVYHKPQDEKRMVVILPKGSYMDWLTARPEQSAAFINQYPADRLAVVM
;
A
#
# COMPACT_ATOMS: atom_id res chain seq x y z
N MET A 1 -5.75 8.70 10.22
CA MET A 1 -5.67 7.90 8.96
C MET A 1 -5.97 8.84 7.80
N LEU A 2 -4.94 9.26 7.05
CA LEU A 2 -5.03 10.35 6.05
C LEU A 2 -5.91 10.03 4.82
N VAL A 3 -6.22 8.76 4.57
CA VAL A 3 -6.88 8.33 3.32
C VAL A 3 -8.38 8.68 3.31
N ALA A 4 -9.10 8.50 4.41
CA ALA A 4 -10.54 8.79 4.47
C ALA A 4 -10.87 10.30 4.34
N GLU A 5 -9.90 11.16 4.67
CA GLU A 5 -10.09 12.61 4.71
C GLU A 5 -9.76 13.30 3.38
N LYS A 6 -8.84 12.74 2.59
CA LYS A 6 -8.38 13.33 1.32
C LYS A 6 -9.47 13.24 0.23
N PRO A 7 -9.78 14.34 -0.47
CA PRO A 7 -10.85 14.37 -1.48
C PRO A 7 -10.74 13.26 -2.55
N SER A 8 -9.52 12.98 -3.02
CA SER A 8 -9.25 11.99 -4.06
C SER A 8 -9.49 10.53 -3.66
N PHE A 9 -9.69 10.23 -2.37
CA PHE A 9 -9.86 8.85 -1.89
C PHE A 9 -11.14 8.65 -1.06
N ARG A 10 -11.76 9.75 -0.60
CA ARG A 10 -12.95 9.71 0.25
C ARG A 10 -14.10 8.94 -0.39
N SER A 11 -14.31 9.10 -1.69
CA SER A 11 -15.34 8.37 -2.46
C SER A 11 -15.09 6.87 -2.42
N ALA A 12 -13.91 6.43 -2.88
CA ALA A 12 -13.53 5.02 -2.92
C ALA A 12 -13.54 4.36 -1.53
N TRP A 13 -13.10 5.08 -0.50
CA TRP A 13 -13.17 4.61 0.89
C TRP A 13 -14.62 4.43 1.35
N ARG A 14 -15.47 5.44 1.14
CA ARG A 14 -16.88 5.41 1.55
C ARG A 14 -17.68 4.29 0.88
N HIS A 15 -17.33 3.93 -0.34
CA HIS A 15 -18.01 2.88 -1.09
C HIS A 15 -17.35 1.49 -0.95
N ALA A 16 -16.34 1.35 -0.08
CA ALA A 16 -15.56 0.11 0.09
C ALA A 16 -15.07 -0.45 -1.25
N GLN A 17 -14.57 0.41 -2.12
CA GLN A 17 -13.99 0.01 -3.40
C GLN A 17 -12.58 -0.57 -3.18
N HIS A 18 -12.50 -1.65 -2.41
CA HIS A 18 -11.26 -2.33 -2.08
C HIS A 18 -10.75 -3.13 -3.27
N CYS A 19 -9.43 -3.14 -3.44
CA CYS A 19 -8.73 -4.01 -4.36
C CYS A 19 -7.44 -4.55 -3.72
N ILE A 20 -6.84 -5.55 -4.34
CA ILE A 20 -5.52 -6.07 -3.98
C ILE A 20 -4.61 -5.86 -5.18
N ILE A 21 -3.45 -5.24 -4.96
CA ILE A 21 -2.41 -5.12 -5.98
C ILE A 21 -1.39 -6.25 -5.72
N PRO A 22 -1.40 -7.33 -6.53
CA PRO A 22 -0.39 -8.37 -6.44
C PRO A 22 0.94 -7.85 -6.98
N ALA A 23 2.02 -8.01 -6.20
CA ALA A 23 3.36 -7.63 -6.62
C ALA A 23 4.39 -8.69 -6.19
N VAL A 24 5.36 -8.96 -7.05
CA VAL A 24 6.51 -9.83 -6.70
C VAL A 24 7.45 -9.12 -5.73
N ALA A 25 7.58 -7.80 -5.86
CA ALA A 25 8.38 -6.94 -5.01
C ALA A 25 7.89 -5.48 -5.13
N ILE A 26 8.26 -4.67 -4.14
CA ILE A 26 8.24 -3.21 -4.22
C ILE A 26 9.67 -2.68 -4.26
N TYR A 27 9.84 -1.43 -4.67
CA TYR A 27 11.13 -0.76 -4.67
C TYR A 27 11.05 0.48 -3.82
N GLU A 28 11.91 0.56 -2.80
CA GLU A 28 12.05 1.76 -1.98
C GLU A 28 13.47 2.33 -2.09
N PRO A 29 13.62 3.66 -2.13
CA PRO A 29 14.94 4.28 -2.22
C PRO A 29 15.65 4.19 -0.87
N ASP A 30 16.79 3.52 -0.82
CA ASP A 30 17.70 3.48 0.32
C ASP A 30 18.70 4.63 0.22
N TRP A 31 18.72 5.50 1.23
CA TRP A 31 19.58 6.68 1.31
C TRP A 31 20.77 6.53 2.25
N ARG A 32 21.00 5.36 2.86
CA ARG A 32 22.10 5.13 3.82
C ARG A 32 23.49 5.35 3.20
N SER A 33 23.59 5.21 1.87
CA SER A 33 24.82 5.51 1.11
C SER A 33 25.03 7.00 0.78
N GLY A 34 24.10 7.88 1.14
CA GLY A 34 24.09 9.31 0.77
C GLY A 34 23.46 9.60 -0.60
N LYS A 35 23.05 8.58 -1.36
CA LYS A 35 22.30 8.68 -2.62
C LYS A 35 21.14 7.70 -2.64
N ALA A 36 20.11 7.97 -3.45
CA ALA A 36 18.99 7.05 -3.63
C ALA A 36 19.43 5.77 -4.36
N VAL A 37 19.42 4.64 -3.66
CA VAL A 37 19.61 3.30 -4.25
C VAL A 37 18.26 2.58 -4.26
N ALA A 38 17.74 2.28 -5.45
CA ALA A 38 16.50 1.53 -5.57
C ALA A 38 16.67 0.13 -4.97
N THR A 39 16.01 -0.14 -3.84
CA THR A 39 16.13 -1.40 -3.11
C THR A 39 14.89 -2.24 -3.32
N ARG A 40 15.08 -3.43 -3.89
CA ARG A 40 14.01 -4.38 -4.15
C ARG A 40 13.65 -5.13 -2.86
N ILE A 41 12.41 -4.99 -2.42
CA ILE A 41 11.87 -5.59 -1.19
C ILE A 41 10.75 -6.56 -1.55
N ALA A 42 10.86 -7.80 -1.10
CA ALA A 42 9.88 -8.86 -1.33
C ALA A 42 9.53 -9.58 -0.02
N ARG A 43 8.57 -10.50 -0.08
CA ARG A 43 8.30 -11.39 1.05
C ARG A 43 9.46 -12.36 1.24
N ALA A 44 9.84 -12.57 2.50
CA ALA A 44 10.91 -13.51 2.86
C ALA A 44 10.57 -14.97 2.53
N ASP A 45 9.28 -15.31 2.43
CA ASP A 45 8.80 -16.66 2.10
C ASP A 45 8.66 -16.93 0.60
N GLY A 46 9.01 -15.97 -0.27
CA GLY A 46 8.93 -16.11 -1.73
C GLY A 46 7.53 -16.00 -2.33
N GLU A 47 6.49 -15.81 -1.53
CA GLU A 47 5.13 -15.55 -2.03
C GLU A 47 4.98 -14.11 -2.56
N LEU A 48 3.86 -13.81 -3.21
CA LEU A 48 3.53 -12.47 -3.68
C LEU A 48 3.09 -11.54 -2.53
N LEU A 49 3.45 -10.27 -2.63
CA LEU A 49 2.85 -9.20 -1.84
C LEU A 49 1.41 -8.99 -2.28
N GLY A 50 0.44 -9.11 -1.36
CA GLY A 50 -0.92 -8.65 -1.56
C GLY A 50 -1.09 -7.27 -0.96
N ILE A 51 -0.94 -6.22 -1.77
CA ILE A 51 -0.99 -4.85 -1.27
C ILE A 51 -2.45 -4.37 -1.23
N ALA A 52 -2.91 -3.89 -0.08
CA ALA A 52 -4.24 -3.31 0.06
C ALA A 52 -4.33 -2.01 -0.75
N GLY A 53 -5.39 -1.87 -1.54
CA GLY A 53 -5.63 -0.70 -2.36
C GLY A 53 -7.10 -0.31 -2.45
N LEU A 54 -7.32 0.86 -3.02
CA LEU A 54 -8.64 1.31 -3.45
C LEU A 54 -8.68 1.40 -4.97
N TRP A 55 -9.84 1.17 -5.56
CA TRP A 55 -10.09 1.42 -6.97
C TRP A 55 -11.20 2.46 -7.15
N GLU A 56 -11.19 3.16 -8.28
CA GLU A 56 -12.27 4.06 -8.67
C GLU A 56 -12.48 4.03 -10.19
N LEU A 57 -13.66 4.46 -10.62
CA LEU A 57 -14.01 4.62 -12.01
C LEU A 57 -14.35 6.09 -12.24
N TRP A 58 -13.63 6.72 -13.16
CA TRP A 58 -13.90 8.08 -13.60
C TRP A 58 -14.45 8.05 -15.03
N ARG A 59 -15.58 8.70 -15.26
CA ARG A 59 -16.16 8.87 -16.60
C ARG A 59 -15.89 10.29 -17.07
N ASP A 60 -15.21 10.41 -18.20
CA ASP A 60 -15.06 11.68 -18.90
C ASP A 60 -16.40 12.06 -19.54
N THR A 61 -17.01 13.15 -19.07
CA THR A 61 -18.31 13.61 -19.56
C THR A 61 -18.26 14.19 -20.97
N SER A 62 -17.07 14.49 -21.51
CA SER A 62 -16.88 15.04 -22.86
C SER A 62 -16.66 13.96 -23.91
N THR A 63 -16.04 12.84 -23.53
CA THR A 63 -15.67 11.74 -24.46
C THR A 63 -16.45 10.45 -24.20
N ASP A 64 -17.20 10.38 -23.10
CA ASP A 64 -17.82 9.16 -22.55
C ASP A 64 -16.82 8.03 -22.21
N GLN A 65 -15.51 8.35 -22.19
CA GLN A 65 -14.48 7.40 -21.86
C GLN A 65 -14.52 7.04 -20.38
N ILE A 66 -14.35 5.75 -20.09
CA ILE A 66 -14.22 5.23 -18.74
C ILE A 66 -12.72 5.00 -18.43
N LEU A 67 -12.24 5.63 -17.36
CA LEU A 67 -10.93 5.40 -16.79
C LEU A 67 -11.06 4.61 -15.48
N HIS A 68 -10.40 3.47 -15.43
CA HIS A 68 -10.21 2.72 -14.18
C HIS A 68 -8.90 3.15 -13.53
N SER A 69 -8.96 3.53 -12.26
CA SER A 69 -7.78 3.90 -11.48
C SER A 69 -7.72 3.08 -10.19
N TYR A 70 -6.52 2.99 -9.63
CA TYR A 70 -6.32 2.39 -8.31
C TYR A 70 -5.18 3.09 -7.57
N THR A 71 -5.10 2.85 -6.27
CA THR A 71 -4.02 3.36 -5.41
C THR A 71 -3.64 2.33 -4.35
N MET A 72 -2.40 2.37 -3.90
CA MET A 72 -1.92 1.54 -2.78
C MET A 72 -2.11 2.30 -1.48
N LEU A 73 -2.70 1.63 -0.48
CA LEU A 73 -2.81 2.18 0.86
C LEU A 73 -1.45 2.12 1.56
N THR A 74 -1.16 3.16 2.34
CA THR A 74 0.08 3.25 3.12
C THR A 74 -0.22 3.54 4.58
N VAL A 75 0.67 3.07 5.45
CA VAL A 75 0.69 3.31 6.90
C VAL A 75 2.02 3.95 7.29
N ASN A 76 2.04 4.67 8.41
CA ASN A 76 3.29 5.19 8.99
C ASN A 76 4.22 4.01 9.33
N ALA A 77 5.52 4.20 9.15
CA ALA A 77 6.56 3.20 9.35
C ALA A 77 7.79 3.77 10.08
N ASP A 78 7.63 4.85 10.84
CA ASP A 78 8.75 5.49 11.56
C ASP A 78 9.32 4.57 12.64
N ASP A 79 8.46 3.76 13.28
CA ASP A 79 8.81 2.78 14.30
C ASP A 79 9.03 1.35 13.74
N HIS A 80 8.86 1.15 12.44
CA HIS A 80 8.91 -0.18 11.84
C HIS A 80 10.34 -0.68 11.62
N ASP A 81 10.73 -1.79 12.25
CA ASP A 81 12.13 -2.25 12.32
C ASP A 81 12.84 -2.47 10.98
N PHE A 82 12.12 -2.84 9.92
CA PHE A 82 12.67 -2.98 8.57
C PHE A 82 12.52 -1.70 7.74
N MET A 83 11.30 -1.21 7.55
CA MET A 83 10.96 -0.10 6.66
C MET A 83 11.49 1.28 7.11
N LYS A 84 11.77 1.52 8.40
CA LYS A 84 12.17 2.84 8.93
C LYS A 84 13.47 3.41 8.34
N VAL A 85 14.28 2.59 7.68
CA VAL A 85 15.56 3.00 7.08
C VAL A 85 15.49 3.38 5.60
N TYR A 86 14.32 3.22 4.95
CA TYR A 86 14.12 3.59 3.54
C TYR A 86 13.48 4.97 3.40
N HIS A 87 13.49 5.54 2.19
CA HIS A 87 13.19 6.95 1.90
C HIS A 87 14.24 7.94 2.47
N LYS A 88 14.06 9.23 2.17
CA LYS A 88 14.99 10.26 2.65
C LYS A 88 14.92 10.33 4.19
N PRO A 89 16.04 10.61 4.88
CA PRO A 89 16.08 10.64 6.35
C PRO A 89 15.03 11.55 6.98
N GLN A 90 14.81 12.74 6.40
CA GLN A 90 13.92 13.78 6.91
C GLN A 90 12.43 13.61 6.56
N ASP A 91 12.06 12.63 5.74
CA ASP A 91 10.67 12.40 5.36
C ASP A 91 9.99 11.46 6.36
N GLU A 92 8.68 11.63 6.61
CA GLU A 92 7.87 10.62 7.32
C GLU A 92 8.04 9.27 6.62
N LYS A 93 8.36 8.22 7.38
CA LYS A 93 8.50 6.88 6.82
C LYS A 93 7.11 6.29 6.61
N ARG A 94 6.90 5.72 5.43
CA ARG A 94 5.66 5.07 5.04
C ARG A 94 5.98 3.70 4.51
N MET A 95 5.04 2.78 4.65
CA MET A 95 5.08 1.50 3.95
C MET A 95 3.71 1.21 3.34
N VAL A 96 3.70 0.46 2.25
CA VAL A 96 2.44 -0.08 1.71
C VAL A 96 1.83 -1.06 2.71
N VAL A 97 0.50 -1.08 2.78
CA VAL A 97 -0.24 -2.03 3.61
C VAL A 97 -0.24 -3.38 2.91
N ILE A 98 0.54 -4.33 3.41
CA ILE A 98 0.61 -5.69 2.88
C ILE A 98 -0.35 -6.56 3.70
N LEU A 99 -1.28 -7.23 3.02
CA LEU A 99 -2.25 -8.12 3.63
C LEU A 99 -1.65 -9.52 3.79
N PRO A 100 -1.84 -10.18 4.94
CA PRO A 100 -1.72 -11.63 5.03
C PRO A 100 -2.66 -12.32 4.02
N LYS A 101 -2.21 -13.43 3.43
CA LYS A 101 -2.98 -14.21 2.44
C LYS A 101 -4.37 -14.62 2.96
N GLY A 102 -4.46 -14.95 4.24
CA GLY A 102 -5.72 -15.32 4.90
C GLY A 102 -6.76 -14.20 4.99
N SER A 103 -6.34 -12.93 4.91
CA SER A 103 -7.22 -11.76 5.04
C SER A 103 -7.66 -11.15 3.70
N TYR A 104 -7.33 -11.78 2.56
CA TYR A 104 -7.66 -11.22 1.24
C TYR A 104 -9.17 -11.06 1.03
N MET A 105 -9.94 -12.12 1.32
CA MET A 105 -11.40 -12.06 1.15
C MET A 105 -12.05 -11.13 2.17
N ASP A 106 -11.55 -11.11 3.40
CA ASP A 106 -12.04 -10.21 4.45
C ASP A 106 -11.82 -8.75 4.03
N TRP A 107 -10.68 -8.43 3.42
CA TRP A 107 -10.42 -7.10 2.86
C TRP A 107 -11.37 -6.76 1.71
N LEU A 108 -11.46 -7.64 0.71
CA LEU A 108 -12.28 -7.40 -0.49
C LEU A 108 -13.78 -7.28 -0.21
N THR A 109 -14.25 -7.81 0.93
CA THR A 109 -15.66 -7.79 1.33
C THR A 109 -15.95 -6.91 2.54
N ALA A 110 -14.91 -6.29 3.13
CA ALA A 110 -15.06 -5.41 4.29
C ALA A 110 -15.98 -4.23 3.97
N ARG A 111 -16.88 -3.93 4.91
CA ARG A 111 -17.66 -2.68 4.86
C ARG A 111 -16.75 -1.48 5.15
N PRO A 112 -17.13 -0.26 4.73
CA PRO A 112 -16.31 0.95 4.93
C PRO A 112 -15.87 1.18 6.38
N GLU A 113 -16.71 0.81 7.35
CA GLU A 113 -16.43 0.98 8.78
C GLU A 113 -15.39 -0.03 9.30
N GLN A 114 -15.15 -1.11 8.55
CA GLN A 114 -14.21 -2.18 8.88
C GLN A 114 -12.85 -1.97 8.19
N SER A 115 -12.78 -1.15 7.13
CA SER A 115 -11.58 -0.95 6.31
C SER A 115 -10.36 -0.51 7.12
N ALA A 116 -10.56 0.34 8.13
CA ALA A 116 -9.49 0.86 8.97
C ALA A 116 -8.71 -0.23 9.72
N ALA A 117 -9.37 -1.34 10.06
CA ALA A 117 -8.77 -2.45 10.81
C ALA A 117 -7.73 -3.22 10.00
N PHE A 118 -7.67 -3.04 8.67
CA PHE A 118 -6.70 -3.68 7.79
C PHE A 118 -5.43 -2.83 7.60
N ILE A 119 -5.43 -1.57 8.04
CA ILE A 119 -4.35 -0.61 7.81
C ILE A 119 -3.27 -0.78 8.89
N ASN A 120 -2.53 -1.88 8.80
CA ASN A 120 -1.49 -2.24 9.76
C ASN A 120 -0.12 -2.37 9.07
N GLN A 121 0.93 -2.23 9.86
CA GLN A 121 2.28 -2.57 9.43
C GLN A 121 2.40 -4.09 9.23
N TYR A 122 3.09 -4.49 8.16
CA TYR A 122 3.36 -5.90 7.89
C TYR A 122 4.61 -6.36 8.64
N PRO A 123 4.67 -7.58 9.22
CA PRO A 123 5.80 -7.97 10.07
C PRO A 123 7.17 -7.85 9.39
N ALA A 124 8.09 -7.17 10.07
CA ALA A 124 9.44 -6.86 9.58
C ALA A 124 10.25 -8.12 9.22
N ASP A 125 10.12 -9.17 10.01
CA ASP A 125 10.79 -10.47 9.84
C ASP A 125 10.27 -11.25 8.62
N ARG A 126 9.18 -10.80 7.99
CA ARG A 126 8.61 -11.39 6.77
C ARG A 126 8.94 -10.62 5.51
N LEU A 127 9.78 -9.59 5.60
CA LEU A 127 10.29 -8.82 4.48
C LEU A 127 11.79 -9.07 4.30
N ALA A 128 12.24 -9.10 3.06
CA ALA A 128 13.64 -9.26 2.73
C ALA A 128 14.03 -8.36 1.55
N VAL A 129 15.27 -7.86 1.61
CA VAL A 129 15.92 -7.32 0.42
C VAL A 129 16.32 -8.49 -0.46
N VAL A 130 15.96 -8.43 -1.73
CA VAL A 130 16.20 -9.49 -2.71
C VAL A 130 16.96 -8.92 -3.89
N MET A 131 17.85 -9.73 -4.48
CA MET A 131 18.58 -9.36 -5.71
C MET A 131 17.65 -9.37 -6.92
#